data_AF-A0A949ELD0-F1
#
_entry.id   AF-A0A949ELD0-F1
#
_cell.length_a   1.000
_cell.length_b   1.000
_cell.length_c   1.000
_cell.angle_alpha   90.00
_cell.angle_beta   90.00
_cell.angle_gamma   90.00
#
_symmetry.space_group_name_H-M   'P 1'
#
loop_
_entity.id
_entity.type
_entity.pdbx_description
1 polymer ?
#
loop_
_entity_poly.entity_id
_entity_poly.type
_entity_poly.pdbx_seq_one_letter_code
_entity_poly.pdbx_strand_id
1 'polypeptide(L)'
;IRDKYDYILIDCPPSLGILTVNSIRVSDEVMVPVETSRFSMQGVDHIMDIINLIRERLNHQVKCKILITMFDSRLRHSFSMLGAFKEKFGTLLYDTIIHVNVKLKESVVIGKTVAAFDKYCRGSKDYNSLSKELIFLDSQNEEMQALKRERSIFRPLSDKMKETVKTESKQFCVTRFAIEAPEARTVYVTGSFNDWSLNDTCRLNPSNGKWVVDIPLNPGVYEYQFIVDGVWKEDPVNCRKERNPYGDDNSLIEVTIDQALNV
;
A
#
# COMPACT_ATOMS: atom_id res chain seq x y z
N ILE A 1 28.64 -10.59 -14.43
CA ILE A 1 28.85 -9.19 -14.86
C ILE A 1 27.97 -8.25 -14.04
N ARG A 2 26.69 -8.58 -13.83
CA ARG A 2 25.77 -7.81 -12.97
C ARG A 2 26.37 -7.49 -11.58
N ASP A 3 27.00 -8.46 -10.91
CA ASP A 3 27.58 -8.23 -9.58
C ASP A 3 28.86 -7.36 -9.56
N LYS A 4 29.31 -6.85 -10.72
CA LYS A 4 30.54 -6.06 -10.86
C LYS A 4 30.29 -4.58 -11.18
N TYR A 5 29.07 -4.20 -11.54
CA TYR A 5 28.73 -2.87 -12.00
C TYR A 5 27.38 -2.45 -11.45
N ASP A 6 27.26 -1.22 -10.97
CA ASP A 6 26.00 -0.66 -10.47
C ASP A 6 25.00 -0.43 -11.61
N TYR A 7 25.49 0.07 -12.75
CA TYR A 7 24.67 0.33 -13.95
C TYR A 7 25.32 -0.26 -15.20
N ILE A 8 24.50 -0.83 -16.07
CA ILE A 8 24.90 -1.36 -17.38
C ILE A 8 24.04 -0.65 -18.44
N LEU A 9 24.69 0.16 -19.28
CA LEU A 9 24.03 0.84 -20.40
C LEU A 9 24.22 0.04 -21.68
N ILE A 10 23.13 -0.20 -22.41
CA ILE A 10 23.14 -0.93 -23.68
C ILE A 10 22.68 0.02 -24.79
N ASP A 11 23.61 0.46 -25.62
CA ASP A 11 23.29 1.26 -26.81
C ASP A 11 22.77 0.33 -27.91
N CYS A 12 21.58 0.64 -28.43
CA CYS A 12 20.87 -0.22 -29.37
C CYS A 12 20.86 0.38 -30.77
N PRO A 13 20.97 -0.43 -31.83
CA PRO A 13 20.81 0.06 -33.19
C PRO A 13 19.37 0.58 -33.41
N PRO A 14 19.17 1.53 -34.35
CA PRO A 14 17.87 2.18 -34.57
C PRO A 14 16.82 1.21 -35.16
N SER A 15 17.24 0.08 -35.71
CA SER A 15 16.36 -0.95 -36.25
C SER A 15 15.83 -1.86 -35.16
N LEU A 16 14.53 -2.21 -35.22
CA LEU A 16 13.94 -3.22 -34.36
C LEU A 16 14.29 -4.64 -34.83
N GLY A 17 15.52 -5.06 -34.55
CA GLY A 17 16.02 -6.40 -34.87
C GLY A 17 16.18 -7.29 -33.65
N ILE A 18 16.78 -8.47 -33.87
CA ILE A 18 17.08 -9.44 -32.80
C ILE A 18 17.96 -8.85 -31.70
N LEU A 19 18.89 -7.94 -32.05
CA LEU A 19 19.76 -7.27 -31.09
C LEU A 19 18.95 -6.40 -30.13
N THR A 20 18.05 -5.57 -30.65
CA THR A 20 17.19 -4.69 -29.85
C THR A 20 16.25 -5.50 -28.96
N VAL A 21 15.65 -6.59 -29.48
CA VAL A 21 14.82 -7.50 -28.67
C VAL A 21 15.62 -8.14 -27.55
N ASN A 22 16.83 -8.61 -27.83
CA ASN A 22 17.71 -9.19 -26.81
C ASN A 22 18.13 -8.16 -25.77
N SER A 23 18.46 -6.93 -26.18
CA SER A 23 18.74 -5.82 -25.26
C SER A 23 17.56 -5.55 -24.33
N ILE A 24 16.35 -5.40 -24.89
CA ILE A 24 15.13 -5.18 -24.09
C ILE A 24 14.88 -6.35 -23.12
N ARG A 25 15.14 -7.58 -23.57
CA ARG A 25 14.98 -8.79 -22.75
C ARG A 25 15.94 -8.85 -21.56
N VAL A 26 17.15 -8.31 -21.68
CA VAL A 26 18.14 -8.33 -20.59
C VAL A 26 18.08 -7.09 -19.70
N SER A 27 17.46 -6.00 -20.17
CA SER A 27 17.37 -4.73 -19.45
C SER A 27 16.24 -4.71 -18.42
N ASP A 28 16.50 -4.09 -17.28
CA ASP A 28 15.48 -3.83 -16.25
C ASP A 28 14.62 -2.59 -16.61
N GLU A 29 15.21 -1.63 -17.32
CA GLU A 29 14.55 -0.41 -17.83
C GLU A 29 15.03 -0.08 -19.24
N VAL A 30 14.10 0.42 -20.07
CA VAL A 30 14.34 0.92 -21.42
C VAL A 30 14.04 2.41 -21.46
N MET A 31 15.05 3.20 -21.83
CA MET A 31 14.92 4.62 -22.12
C MET A 31 14.71 4.82 -23.61
N VAL A 32 13.62 5.51 -23.98
CA VAL A 32 13.27 5.82 -25.37
C VAL A 32 13.53 7.31 -25.62
N PRO A 33 14.68 7.68 -26.24
CA PRO A 33 14.94 9.06 -26.60
C PRO A 33 14.09 9.47 -27.80
N VAL A 34 13.33 10.56 -27.65
CA VAL A 34 12.45 11.08 -28.70
C VAL A 34 12.60 12.57 -28.89
N GLU A 35 12.45 13.03 -30.13
CA GLU A 35 12.35 14.44 -30.45
C GLU A 35 10.90 14.93 -30.26
N THR A 36 10.71 16.24 -30.06
CA THR A 36 9.37 16.83 -29.99
C THR A 36 8.76 16.99 -31.37
N SER A 37 8.43 15.88 -32.03
CA SER A 37 7.80 15.84 -33.35
C SER A 37 6.56 14.93 -33.38
N ARG A 38 5.65 15.17 -34.33
CA ARG A 38 4.45 14.33 -34.53
C ARG A 38 4.80 12.87 -34.83
N PHE A 39 5.84 12.64 -35.64
CA PHE A 39 6.31 11.30 -36.00
C PHE A 39 6.89 10.57 -34.79
N SER A 40 7.63 11.28 -33.95
CA SER A 40 8.20 10.71 -32.72
C SER A 40 7.10 10.19 -31.79
N MET A 41 5.96 10.88 -31.70
CA MET A 41 4.84 10.44 -30.87
C MET A 41 4.23 9.11 -31.34
N GLN A 42 4.09 8.92 -32.66
CA GLN A 42 3.65 7.63 -33.23
C GLN A 42 4.71 6.53 -33.04
N GLY A 43 6.00 6.88 -33.16
CA GLY A 43 7.09 5.94 -32.92
C GLY A 43 7.11 5.41 -31.48
N VAL A 44 6.80 6.25 -30.49
CA VAL A 44 6.68 5.82 -29.09
C VAL A 44 5.57 4.80 -28.91
N ASP A 45 4.38 5.02 -29.51
CA ASP A 45 3.28 4.06 -29.42
C ASP A 45 3.72 2.69 -29.93
N HIS A 46 4.38 2.65 -31.10
CA HIS A 46 4.87 1.41 -31.67
C HIS A 46 5.88 0.70 -30.75
N ILE A 47 6.83 1.43 -30.19
CA ILE A 47 7.81 0.88 -29.24
C ILE A 47 7.12 0.33 -27.98
N MET A 48 6.10 1.02 -27.47
CA MET A 48 5.32 0.55 -26.33
C MET A 48 4.57 -0.75 -26.65
N ASP A 49 3.98 -0.86 -27.84
CA ASP A 49 3.32 -2.10 -28.28
C ASP A 49 4.31 -3.28 -28.33
N ILE A 50 5.53 -3.05 -28.81
CA ILE A 50 6.58 -4.06 -28.86
C ILE A 50 7.02 -4.47 -27.45
N ILE A 51 7.22 -3.49 -26.56
CA ILE A 51 7.59 -3.75 -25.17
C ILE A 51 6.49 -4.57 -24.48
N ASN A 52 5.22 -4.26 -24.73
CA ASN A 52 4.08 -5.03 -24.20
C ASN A 52 4.05 -6.45 -24.76
N LEU A 53 4.29 -6.63 -26.06
CA LEU A 53 4.41 -7.95 -26.68
C LEU A 53 5.54 -8.78 -26.04
N ILE A 54 6.69 -8.16 -25.78
CA ILE A 54 7.83 -8.81 -25.12
C ILE A 54 7.49 -9.20 -23.67
N ARG A 55 6.81 -8.30 -22.93
CA ARG A 55 6.34 -8.56 -21.57
C ARG A 55 5.43 -9.79 -21.53
N GLU A 56 4.44 -9.84 -22.43
CA GLU A 56 3.47 -10.93 -22.53
C GLU A 56 4.11 -12.25 -22.95
N ARG A 57 4.92 -12.24 -24.02
CA ARG A 57 5.43 -13.50 -24.60
C ARG A 57 6.59 -14.09 -23.83
N LEU A 58 7.42 -13.25 -23.20
CA LEU A 58 8.64 -13.71 -22.59
C LEU A 58 8.59 -13.65 -21.05
N ASN A 59 7.49 -13.13 -20.45
CA ASN A 59 7.33 -12.97 -19.01
C ASN A 59 8.45 -12.15 -18.34
N HIS A 60 8.85 -11.04 -18.98
CA HIS A 60 9.85 -10.11 -18.45
C HIS A 60 9.28 -8.73 -18.20
N GLN A 61 9.47 -8.25 -16.98
CA GLN A 61 8.94 -6.98 -16.51
C GLN A 61 9.97 -5.88 -16.76
N VAL A 62 10.08 -5.44 -18.01
CA VAL A 62 10.93 -4.30 -18.38
C VAL A 62 10.17 -3.00 -18.16
N LYS A 63 10.77 -2.00 -17.49
CA LYS A 63 10.20 -0.64 -17.39
C LYS A 63 10.47 0.13 -18.67
N CYS A 64 9.60 1.07 -19.03
CA CYS A 64 9.82 1.95 -20.18
C CYS A 64 9.64 3.39 -19.74
N LYS A 65 10.64 4.23 -20.02
CA LYS A 65 10.57 5.67 -19.83
C LYS A 65 10.99 6.41 -21.09
N ILE A 66 10.42 7.59 -21.29
CA ILE A 66 10.59 8.40 -22.49
C ILE A 66 11.42 9.63 -22.13
N LEU A 67 12.51 9.85 -22.85
CA LEU A 67 13.37 11.01 -22.71
C LEU A 67 13.12 11.98 -23.86
N ILE A 68 12.70 13.21 -23.55
CA ILE A 68 12.62 14.27 -24.57
C ILE A 68 14.04 14.76 -24.88
N THR A 69 14.40 14.69 -26.15
CA THR A 69 15.71 15.10 -26.69
C THR A 69 15.55 16.14 -27.78
N MET A 70 16.67 16.81 -28.11
CA MET A 70 16.74 17.82 -29.15
C MET A 70 15.66 18.91 -29.01
N PHE A 71 15.33 19.29 -27.77
CA PHE A 71 14.31 20.30 -27.50
C PHE A 71 14.82 21.71 -27.80
N ASP A 72 14.10 22.45 -28.65
CA ASP A 72 14.39 23.85 -28.94
C ASP A 72 13.42 24.77 -28.19
N SER A 73 13.91 25.42 -27.13
CA SER A 73 13.13 26.33 -26.29
C SER A 73 12.74 27.64 -26.98
N ARG A 74 13.15 27.86 -28.23
CA ARG A 74 12.78 29.06 -29.02
C ARG A 74 11.54 28.82 -29.88
N LEU A 75 11.20 27.56 -30.14
CA LEU A 75 10.14 27.20 -31.07
C LEU A 75 8.83 26.94 -30.31
N ARG A 76 7.77 27.70 -30.65
CA ARG A 76 6.42 27.45 -30.10
C ARG A 76 5.92 26.04 -30.37
N HIS A 77 6.29 25.47 -31.52
CA HIS A 77 5.93 24.10 -31.87
C HIS A 77 6.48 23.08 -30.86
N SER A 78 7.71 23.25 -30.40
CA SER A 78 8.33 22.36 -29.41
C SER A 78 7.55 22.36 -28.09
N PHE A 79 7.09 23.52 -27.62
CA PHE A 79 6.23 23.59 -26.42
C PHE A 79 4.87 22.95 -26.62
N SER A 80 4.23 23.18 -27.76
CA SER A 80 2.94 22.55 -28.08
C SER A 80 3.04 21.03 -28.11
N MET A 81 4.10 20.50 -28.75
CA MET A 81 4.35 19.06 -28.79
C MET A 81 4.71 18.51 -27.41
N LEU A 82 5.53 19.21 -26.62
CA LEU A 82 5.84 18.82 -25.24
C LEU A 82 4.57 18.70 -24.38
N GLY A 83 3.61 19.63 -24.55
CA GLY A 83 2.30 19.55 -23.91
C GLY A 83 1.54 18.27 -24.27
N ALA A 84 1.48 17.92 -25.55
CA ALA A 84 0.85 16.69 -26.01
C ALA A 84 1.55 15.42 -25.47
N PHE A 85 2.89 15.42 -25.40
CA PHE A 85 3.64 14.34 -24.77
C PHE A 85 3.32 14.19 -23.28
N LYS A 86 3.22 15.31 -22.54
CA LYS A 86 2.87 15.30 -21.12
C LYS A 86 1.44 14.81 -20.87
N GLU A 87 0.50 15.23 -21.71
CA GLU A 87 -0.90 14.77 -21.63
C GLU A 87 -1.00 13.27 -21.86
N LYS A 88 -0.30 12.74 -22.87
CA LYS A 88 -0.40 11.33 -23.26
C LYS A 88 0.47 10.38 -22.44
N PHE A 89 1.69 10.79 -22.07
CA PHE A 89 2.73 9.93 -21.49
C PHE A 89 3.28 10.45 -20.16
N GLY A 90 2.59 11.36 -19.47
CA GLY A 90 3.12 12.10 -18.33
C GLY A 90 3.86 11.28 -17.27
N THR A 91 3.36 10.10 -16.90
CA THR A 91 3.99 9.23 -15.89
C THR A 91 5.23 8.49 -16.39
N LEU A 92 5.36 8.33 -17.71
CA LEU A 92 6.45 7.62 -18.36
C LEU A 92 7.58 8.56 -18.79
N LEU A 93 7.37 9.87 -18.77
CA LEU A 93 8.40 10.85 -19.11
C LEU A 93 9.45 10.96 -17.99
N TYR A 94 10.67 11.29 -18.39
CA TYR A 94 11.61 11.94 -17.49
C TYR A 94 11.27 13.42 -17.34
N ASP A 95 11.53 13.96 -16.17
CA ASP A 95 11.41 15.39 -15.89
C ASP A 95 12.51 16.18 -16.62
N THR A 96 13.68 15.56 -16.80
CA THR A 96 14.79 16.15 -17.55
C THR A 96 14.52 16.16 -19.05
N ILE A 97 14.81 17.30 -19.68
CA ILE A 97 14.73 17.50 -21.14
C ILE A 97 16.12 17.84 -21.67
N ILE A 98 16.55 17.15 -22.72
CA ILE A 98 17.84 17.43 -23.37
C ILE A 98 17.63 18.47 -24.48
N HIS A 99 18.27 19.63 -24.33
CA HIS A 99 18.13 20.74 -25.28
C HIS A 99 19.06 20.61 -26.47
N VAL A 100 18.66 21.21 -27.59
CA VAL A 100 19.57 21.39 -28.73
C VAL A 100 20.78 22.20 -28.28
N ASN A 101 21.97 21.62 -28.44
CA ASN A 101 23.22 22.26 -28.09
C ASN A 101 24.31 21.95 -29.12
N VAL A 102 25.01 22.97 -29.60
CA VAL A 102 26.09 22.81 -30.60
C VAL A 102 27.32 22.12 -30.00
N LYS A 103 27.63 22.35 -28.72
CA LYS A 103 28.77 21.74 -28.02
C LYS A 103 28.65 20.23 -27.91
N LEU A 104 27.42 19.70 -27.85
CA LEU A 104 27.20 18.24 -27.93
C LEU A 104 27.72 17.68 -29.26
N LYS A 105 27.37 18.32 -30.39
CA LYS A 105 27.82 17.89 -31.73
C LYS A 105 29.34 18.04 -31.89
N GLU A 106 29.91 19.15 -31.42
CA GLU A 106 31.36 19.38 -31.44
C GLU A 106 32.13 18.33 -30.62
N SER A 107 31.61 17.95 -29.45
CA SER A 107 32.26 16.96 -28.57
C SER A 107 32.41 15.59 -29.22
N VAL A 108 31.41 15.16 -30.02
CA VAL A 108 31.42 13.90 -30.76
C VAL A 108 32.52 13.88 -31.81
N VAL A 109 32.70 14.97 -32.57
CA VAL A 109 33.75 15.10 -33.60
C VAL A 109 35.15 14.97 -32.96
N ILE A 110 35.31 15.46 -31.74
CA ILE A 110 36.58 15.41 -31.00
C ILE A 110 36.78 14.06 -30.28
N GLY A 111 35.73 13.24 -30.15
CA GLY A 111 35.78 11.97 -29.45
C GLY A 111 35.83 12.11 -27.92
N LYS A 112 35.34 13.22 -27.37
CA LYS A 112 35.25 13.44 -25.92
C LYS A 112 33.79 13.48 -25.47
N THR A 113 33.52 13.05 -24.24
CA THR A 113 32.20 13.25 -23.63
C THR A 113 31.92 14.74 -23.47
N VAL A 114 30.65 15.14 -23.49
CA VAL A 114 30.28 16.56 -23.34
C VAL A 114 30.78 17.15 -22.02
N ALA A 115 30.79 16.35 -20.94
CA ALA A 115 31.29 16.78 -19.64
C ALA A 115 32.80 17.04 -19.66
N ALA A 116 33.58 16.21 -20.38
CA ALA A 116 35.02 16.41 -20.53
C ALA A 116 35.37 17.53 -21.54
N PHE A 117 34.51 17.76 -22.53
CA PHE A 117 34.68 18.81 -23.53
C PHE A 117 34.35 20.19 -22.97
N ASP A 118 33.16 20.36 -22.39
CA ASP A 118 32.71 21.59 -21.74
C ASP A 118 31.64 21.28 -20.68
N LYS A 119 32.09 21.18 -19.42
CA LYS A 119 31.22 20.90 -18.26
C LYS A 119 30.20 21.99 -17.96
N TYR A 120 30.38 23.21 -18.46
CA TYR A 120 29.51 24.35 -18.16
C TYR A 120 28.42 24.58 -19.22
N CYS A 121 28.54 23.94 -20.38
CA CYS A 121 27.54 24.04 -21.44
C CYS A 121 26.19 23.45 -21.00
N ARG A 122 25.12 23.91 -21.65
CA ARG A 122 23.75 23.45 -21.36
C ARG A 122 23.60 21.94 -21.54
N GLY A 123 24.17 21.37 -22.62
CA GLY A 123 24.11 19.92 -22.86
C GLY A 123 24.72 19.11 -21.71
N SER A 124 25.88 19.53 -21.19
CA SER A 124 26.49 18.86 -20.03
C SER A 124 25.64 18.96 -18.77
N LYS A 125 24.98 20.10 -18.55
CA LYS A 125 24.06 20.29 -17.42
C LYS A 125 22.82 19.41 -17.55
N ASP A 126 22.23 19.34 -18.75
CA ASP A 126 21.05 18.52 -19.04
C ASP A 126 21.34 17.04 -18.77
N TYR A 127 22.44 16.49 -19.30
CA TYR A 127 22.82 15.09 -19.03
C TYR A 127 23.17 14.83 -17.56
N ASN A 128 23.76 15.80 -16.86
CA ASN A 128 24.01 15.67 -15.43
C ASN A 128 22.72 15.66 -14.61
N SER A 129 21.72 16.46 -14.99
CA SER A 129 20.38 16.41 -14.39
C SER A 129 19.70 15.06 -14.64
N LEU A 130 19.79 14.54 -15.87
CA LEU A 130 19.25 13.22 -16.22
C LEU A 130 19.91 12.11 -15.39
N SER A 131 21.23 12.18 -15.22
CA SER A 131 21.98 11.20 -14.43
C SER A 131 21.52 11.19 -12.97
N LYS A 132 21.28 12.37 -12.38
CA LYS A 132 20.76 12.49 -11.01
C LYS A 132 19.34 11.95 -10.90
N GLU A 133 18.49 12.25 -11.89
CA GLU A 133 17.11 11.77 -11.94
C GLU A 133 17.07 10.23 -12.01
N LEU A 134 17.90 9.61 -12.85
CA LEU A 134 18.02 8.15 -12.95
C LEU A 134 18.36 7.50 -11.62
N ILE A 135 19.42 7.98 -10.96
CA ILE A 135 19.88 7.44 -9.66
C ILE A 135 18.77 7.60 -8.61
N PHE A 136 18.10 8.75 -8.58
CA PHE A 136 17.02 9.01 -7.62
C PHE A 136 15.82 8.07 -7.82
N LEU A 137 15.39 7.88 -9.07
CA LEU A 137 14.29 6.97 -9.40
C LEU A 137 14.61 5.51 -9.05
N ASP A 138 15.88 5.13 -9.18
CA ASP A 138 16.34 3.78 -8.85
C ASP A 138 16.31 3.52 -7.34
N SER A 139 16.87 4.42 -6.53
CA SER A 139 16.83 4.30 -5.06
C SER A 139 15.40 4.20 -4.50
N GLN A 140 14.47 4.99 -5.04
CA GLN A 140 13.05 4.92 -4.66
C GLN A 140 12.41 3.56 -5.02
N ASN A 141 12.82 2.97 -6.14
CA ASN A 141 12.35 1.64 -6.53
C ASN A 141 12.87 0.55 -5.60
N GLU A 142 14.12 0.63 -5.16
CA GLU A 142 14.71 -0.30 -4.20
C GLU A 142 14.00 -0.25 -2.86
N GLU A 143 13.75 0.96 -2.31
CA GLU A 143 12.99 1.15 -1.07
C GLU A 143 11.57 0.56 -1.17
N MET A 144 10.87 0.83 -2.27
CA MET A 144 9.53 0.29 -2.52
C MET A 144 9.53 -1.24 -2.66
N GLN A 145 10.56 -1.81 -3.28
CA GLN A 145 10.71 -3.26 -3.40
C GLN A 145 11.07 -3.91 -2.07
N ALA A 146 11.92 -3.29 -1.26
CA ALA A 146 12.25 -3.74 0.09
C ALA A 146 11.00 -3.77 0.97
N LEU A 147 10.22 -2.69 0.98
CA LEU A 147 8.94 -2.61 1.70
C LEU A 147 7.92 -3.65 1.23
N LYS A 148 7.83 -3.90 -0.08
CA LYS A 148 6.97 -4.97 -0.63
C LYS A 148 7.46 -6.37 -0.25
N ARG A 149 8.78 -6.60 -0.25
CA ARG A 149 9.40 -7.86 0.17
C ARG A 149 9.14 -8.13 1.65
N GLU A 150 9.37 -7.14 2.52
CA GLU A 150 9.02 -7.23 3.95
C GLU A 150 7.53 -7.55 4.13
N ARG A 151 6.63 -6.79 3.50
CA ARG A 151 5.18 -7.09 3.54
C ARG A 151 4.82 -8.48 2.99
N SER A 152 5.55 -8.99 2.00
CA SER A 152 5.33 -10.33 1.44
C SER A 152 5.84 -11.46 2.34
N ILE A 153 6.89 -11.21 3.14
CA ILE A 153 7.38 -12.12 4.19
C ILE A 153 6.38 -12.19 5.35
N PHE A 154 5.71 -11.09 5.67
CA PHE A 154 4.64 -11.05 6.68
C PHE A 154 3.29 -11.60 6.18
N ARG A 155 3.11 -11.84 4.88
CA ARG A 155 1.87 -12.41 4.29
C ARG A 155 1.59 -13.86 4.72
N PRO A 156 2.54 -14.82 4.67
CA PRO A 156 2.30 -16.19 5.14
C PRO A 156 2.08 -16.27 6.66
N LEU A 157 2.60 -15.31 7.43
CA LEU A 157 2.28 -15.16 8.86
C LEU A 157 0.88 -14.57 9.06
N SER A 158 0.43 -13.63 8.22
CA SER A 158 -0.93 -13.12 8.25
C SER A 158 -1.97 -14.15 7.83
N ASP A 159 -1.67 -15.00 6.85
CA ASP A 159 -2.59 -16.04 6.41
C ASP A 159 -2.61 -17.21 7.39
N LYS A 160 -1.45 -17.63 7.94
CA LYS A 160 -1.41 -18.56 9.09
C LYS A 160 -2.08 -17.97 10.33
N MET A 161 -1.90 -16.68 10.63
CA MET A 161 -2.63 -16.01 11.73
C MET A 161 -4.12 -15.93 11.41
N LYS A 162 -4.56 -15.71 10.16
CA LYS A 162 -5.99 -15.74 9.81
C LYS A 162 -6.56 -17.16 9.86
N GLU A 163 -5.76 -18.16 9.56
CA GLU A 163 -6.12 -19.57 9.62
C GLU A 163 -6.19 -20.04 11.08
N THR A 164 -5.17 -19.75 11.90
CA THR A 164 -5.17 -19.95 13.36
C THR A 164 -6.23 -19.11 14.05
N VAL A 165 -6.47 -17.87 13.66
CA VAL A 165 -7.59 -17.05 14.18
C VAL A 165 -8.93 -17.59 13.73
N LYS A 166 -9.06 -18.23 12.55
CA LYS A 166 -10.28 -18.96 12.16
C LYS A 166 -10.45 -20.27 12.93
N THR A 167 -9.36 -20.99 13.21
CA THR A 167 -9.38 -22.25 13.99
C THR A 167 -9.59 -22.00 15.48
N GLU A 168 -9.14 -20.85 15.99
CA GLU A 168 -9.32 -20.37 17.37
C GLU A 168 -10.35 -19.24 17.49
N SER A 169 -11.17 -19.01 16.46
CA SER A 169 -12.40 -18.23 16.61
C SER A 169 -13.31 -19.03 17.53
N LYS A 170 -13.05 -18.95 18.84
CA LYS A 170 -14.00 -19.32 19.87
C LYS A 170 -15.30 -18.64 19.46
N GLN A 171 -16.29 -19.47 19.21
CA GLN A 171 -17.57 -19.07 18.67
C GLN A 171 -18.18 -18.09 19.67
N PHE A 172 -18.05 -16.79 19.41
CA PHE A 172 -18.61 -15.77 20.30
C PHE A 172 -20.13 -15.90 20.26
N CYS A 173 -20.72 -16.19 21.42
CA CYS A 173 -22.16 -16.18 21.63
C CYS A 173 -22.54 -14.79 22.12
N VAL A 174 -23.47 -14.14 21.44
CA VAL A 174 -24.00 -12.85 21.90
C VAL A 174 -24.89 -13.11 23.11
N THR A 175 -24.47 -12.63 24.28
CA THR A 175 -25.16 -12.81 25.54
C THR A 175 -25.80 -11.50 25.97
N ARG A 176 -27.12 -11.52 26.15
CA ARG A 176 -27.91 -10.35 26.56
C ARG A 176 -27.98 -10.25 28.08
N PHE A 177 -27.53 -9.12 28.63
CA PHE A 177 -27.72 -8.76 30.04
C PHE A 177 -28.82 -7.72 30.16
N ALA A 178 -29.74 -7.91 31.10
CA ALA A 178 -30.83 -6.98 31.34
C ALA A 178 -31.18 -6.82 32.82
N ILE A 179 -31.50 -5.61 33.25
CA ILE A 179 -31.96 -5.32 34.62
C ILE A 179 -33.10 -4.29 34.62
N GLU A 180 -34.06 -4.46 35.52
CA GLU A 180 -35.14 -3.50 35.76
C GLU A 180 -34.70 -2.43 36.76
N ALA A 181 -34.46 -1.22 36.26
CA ALA A 181 -34.04 -0.07 37.06
C ALA A 181 -34.60 1.24 36.46
N PRO A 182 -35.93 1.48 36.56
CA PRO A 182 -36.60 2.57 35.86
C PRO A 182 -36.15 3.98 36.28
N GLU A 183 -35.66 4.14 37.51
CA GLU A 183 -35.20 5.42 38.08
C GLU A 183 -33.68 5.62 37.99
N ALA A 184 -32.93 4.68 37.38
CA ALA A 184 -31.47 4.75 37.32
C ALA A 184 -30.97 5.76 36.28
N ARG A 185 -29.84 6.42 36.55
CA ARG A 185 -29.19 7.33 35.57
C ARG A 185 -28.12 6.63 34.75
N THR A 186 -27.42 5.68 35.35
CA THR A 186 -26.34 4.92 34.74
C THR A 186 -26.37 3.48 35.23
N VAL A 187 -26.27 2.55 34.27
CA VAL A 187 -26.20 1.12 34.57
C VAL A 187 -25.05 0.51 33.79
N TYR A 188 -24.19 -0.22 34.49
CA TYR A 188 -23.11 -1.01 33.91
C TYR A 188 -23.26 -2.47 34.32
N VAL A 189 -22.81 -3.39 33.47
CA VAL A 189 -22.60 -4.80 33.83
C VAL A 189 -21.11 -5.07 33.85
N THR A 190 -20.63 -5.73 34.89
CA THR A 190 -19.22 -6.00 35.07
C THR A 190 -19.03 -7.42 35.59
N GLY A 191 -17.91 -8.07 35.27
CA GLY A 191 -17.72 -9.46 35.64
C GLY A 191 -16.38 -10.04 35.21
N SER A 192 -16.25 -11.35 35.36
CA SER A 192 -15.07 -12.13 34.96
C SER A 192 -14.71 -12.00 33.47
N PHE A 193 -15.66 -11.61 32.60
CA PHE A 193 -15.41 -11.43 31.16
C PHE A 193 -14.73 -10.10 30.80
N ASN A 194 -14.72 -9.12 31.70
CA ASN A 194 -14.09 -7.81 31.49
C ASN A 194 -13.18 -7.42 32.66
N ASP A 195 -12.67 -8.41 33.40
CA ASP A 195 -11.83 -8.23 34.59
C ASP A 195 -12.43 -7.22 35.59
N TRP A 196 -13.74 -7.25 35.76
CA TRP A 196 -14.49 -6.35 36.64
C TRP A 196 -14.31 -4.85 36.33
N SER A 197 -13.96 -4.51 35.08
CA SER A 197 -13.63 -3.13 34.67
C SER A 197 -14.86 -2.31 34.20
N LEU A 198 -14.87 -1.03 34.55
CA LEU A 198 -15.90 -0.06 34.14
C LEU A 198 -15.51 0.59 32.80
N ASN A 199 -15.89 -0.06 31.70
CA ASN A 199 -15.65 0.43 30.35
C ASN A 199 -16.96 0.76 29.62
N ASP A 200 -16.91 1.64 28.61
CA ASP A 200 -18.09 2.04 27.82
C ASP A 200 -18.79 0.86 27.13
N THR A 201 -18.05 -0.21 26.81
CA THR A 201 -18.57 -1.47 26.25
C THR A 201 -19.53 -2.22 27.18
N CYS A 202 -19.52 -1.85 28.45
CA CYS A 202 -20.23 -2.52 29.54
C CYS A 202 -21.41 -1.70 30.06
N ARG A 203 -21.70 -0.56 29.41
CA ARG A 203 -22.81 0.33 29.74
C ARG A 203 -24.10 -0.19 29.10
N LEU A 204 -25.14 -0.32 29.92
CA LEU A 204 -26.46 -0.71 29.44
C LEU A 204 -27.19 0.49 28.84
N ASN A 205 -28.05 0.21 27.86
CA ASN A 205 -28.92 1.21 27.24
C ASN A 205 -30.36 1.06 27.75
N PRO A 206 -31.08 2.16 28.01
CA PRO A 206 -32.46 2.10 28.46
C PRO A 206 -33.39 1.67 27.30
N SER A 207 -34.22 0.66 27.53
CA SER A 207 -35.19 0.10 26.59
C SER A 207 -36.44 -0.39 27.34
N ASN A 208 -37.60 0.22 27.08
CA ASN A 208 -38.92 -0.18 27.60
C ASN A 208 -38.98 -0.43 29.13
N GLY A 209 -38.39 0.47 29.94
CA GLY A 209 -38.37 0.35 31.41
C GLY A 209 -37.30 -0.60 31.96
N LYS A 210 -36.50 -1.21 31.09
CA LYS A 210 -35.34 -2.05 31.43
C LYS A 210 -34.06 -1.45 30.88
N TRP A 211 -32.93 -1.86 31.42
CA TRP A 211 -31.60 -1.57 30.89
C TRP A 211 -31.08 -2.83 30.22
N VAL A 212 -30.54 -2.73 29.00
CA VAL A 212 -30.11 -3.89 28.21
C VAL A 212 -28.76 -3.64 27.53
N VAL A 213 -27.91 -4.67 27.46
CA VAL A 213 -26.70 -4.71 26.63
C VAL A 213 -26.47 -6.12 26.08
N ASP A 214 -25.98 -6.20 24.85
CA ASP A 214 -25.61 -7.45 24.19
C ASP A 214 -24.07 -7.53 24.14
N ILE A 215 -23.47 -8.49 24.85
CA ILE A 215 -22.03 -8.66 24.95
C ILE A 215 -21.62 -9.98 24.28
N PRO A 216 -20.70 -9.98 23.30
CA PRO A 216 -20.18 -11.20 22.73
C PRO A 216 -19.24 -11.89 23.72
N LEU A 217 -19.64 -13.06 24.23
CA LEU A 217 -18.88 -13.87 25.17
C LEU A 217 -18.47 -15.20 24.53
N ASN A 218 -17.34 -15.76 24.96
CA ASN A 218 -17.00 -17.13 24.58
C ASN A 218 -17.89 -18.13 25.36
N PRO A 219 -18.06 -19.37 24.90
CA PRO A 219 -18.75 -20.38 25.69
C PRO A 219 -18.01 -20.62 27.00
N GLY A 220 -18.73 -20.60 28.11
CA GLY A 220 -18.14 -20.63 29.44
C GLY A 220 -19.09 -20.14 30.53
N VAL A 221 -18.66 -20.27 31.78
CA VAL A 221 -19.38 -19.75 32.95
C VAL A 221 -18.72 -18.45 33.37
N TYR A 222 -19.51 -17.39 33.50
CA TYR A 222 -19.04 -16.08 33.90
C TYR A 222 -19.78 -15.58 35.14
N GLU A 223 -19.02 -15.08 36.10
CA GLU A 223 -19.53 -14.27 37.20
C GLU A 223 -19.72 -12.83 36.74
N TYR A 224 -20.83 -12.21 37.13
CA TYR A 224 -21.12 -10.80 36.87
C TYR A 224 -21.96 -10.16 37.97
N GLN A 225 -21.91 -8.83 38.03
CA GLN A 225 -22.79 -7.98 38.82
C GLN A 225 -23.14 -6.71 38.03
N PHE A 226 -24.26 -6.08 38.38
CA PHE A 226 -24.63 -4.77 37.86
C PHE A 226 -24.14 -3.66 38.77
N ILE A 227 -23.82 -2.51 38.19
CA ILE A 227 -23.55 -1.28 38.92
C ILE A 227 -24.62 -0.29 38.48
N VAL A 228 -25.55 0.03 39.40
CA VAL A 228 -26.63 0.98 39.18
C VAL A 228 -26.32 2.23 39.98
N ASP A 229 -26.04 3.33 39.29
CA ASP A 229 -25.66 4.63 39.87
C ASP A 229 -24.50 4.54 40.89
N GLY A 230 -23.51 3.71 40.59
CA GLY A 230 -22.33 3.49 41.43
C GLY A 230 -22.52 2.48 42.56
N VAL A 231 -23.72 1.90 42.70
CA VAL A 231 -24.01 0.87 43.71
C VAL A 231 -24.04 -0.50 43.05
N TRP A 232 -23.28 -1.44 43.64
CA TRP A 232 -23.27 -2.84 43.22
C TRP A 232 -24.61 -3.50 43.53
N LYS A 233 -25.17 -4.17 42.51
CA LYS A 233 -26.42 -4.91 42.58
C LYS A 233 -26.24 -6.24 41.86
N GLU A 234 -26.71 -7.29 42.52
CA GLU A 234 -26.91 -8.59 41.88
C GLU A 234 -28.07 -8.54 40.88
N ASP A 235 -28.10 -9.50 39.95
CA ASP A 235 -29.23 -9.70 39.07
C ASP A 235 -30.42 -10.30 39.87
N PRO A 236 -31.54 -9.57 40.02
CA PRO A 236 -32.69 -10.06 40.80
C PRO A 236 -33.41 -11.23 40.14
N VAL A 237 -33.23 -11.41 38.82
CA VAL A 237 -33.93 -12.43 38.02
C VAL A 237 -33.09 -13.70 37.91
N ASN A 238 -31.79 -13.63 38.20
CA ASN A 238 -30.88 -14.76 38.10
C ASN A 238 -30.81 -15.55 39.43
N CYS A 239 -31.34 -16.78 39.41
CA CYS A 239 -31.31 -17.69 40.55
C CYS A 239 -29.93 -18.37 40.76
N ARG A 240 -29.01 -18.32 39.79
CA ARG A 240 -27.67 -18.90 39.92
C ARG A 240 -26.69 -17.85 40.43
N LYS A 241 -26.12 -18.13 41.61
CA LYS A 241 -25.20 -17.22 42.30
C LYS A 241 -24.00 -17.96 42.86
N GLU A 242 -22.87 -17.28 42.94
CA GLU A 242 -21.64 -17.77 43.56
C GLU A 242 -21.14 -16.76 44.58
N ARG A 243 -20.82 -17.23 45.79
CA ARG A 243 -20.42 -16.37 46.89
C ARG A 243 -18.97 -15.95 46.74
N ASN A 244 -18.73 -14.66 46.64
CA ASN A 244 -17.39 -14.14 46.44
C ASN A 244 -16.59 -14.10 47.77
N PRO A 245 -15.24 -13.97 47.71
CA PRO A 245 -14.39 -13.90 48.89
C PRO A 245 -14.64 -12.72 49.83
N TYR A 246 -15.40 -11.70 49.38
CA TYR A 246 -15.72 -10.48 50.12
C TYR A 246 -17.08 -10.54 50.82
N GLY A 247 -17.81 -11.65 50.67
CA GLY A 247 -19.05 -11.94 51.39
C GLY A 247 -20.34 -11.63 50.63
N ASP A 248 -20.24 -11.02 49.45
CA ASP A 248 -21.35 -10.73 48.54
C ASP A 248 -21.55 -11.86 47.51
N ASP A 249 -22.75 -11.94 46.92
CA ASP A 249 -23.08 -12.95 45.91
C ASP A 249 -22.92 -12.36 44.48
N ASN A 250 -22.19 -13.06 43.62
CA ASN A 250 -22.06 -12.77 42.19
C ASN A 250 -23.11 -13.56 41.42
N SER A 251 -23.73 -12.96 40.38
CA SER A 251 -24.64 -13.69 39.48
C SER A 251 -23.83 -14.50 38.47
N LEU A 252 -24.25 -15.74 38.20
CA LEU A 252 -23.57 -16.63 37.25
C LEU A 252 -24.35 -16.74 35.94
N ILE A 253 -23.68 -16.55 34.81
CA ILE A 253 -24.22 -16.83 33.49
C ILE A 253 -23.42 -17.92 32.80
N GLU A 254 -24.12 -18.94 32.31
CA GLU A 254 -23.54 -20.03 31.53
C GLU A 254 -23.87 -19.81 30.06
N VAL A 255 -22.83 -19.54 29.27
CA VAL A 255 -22.92 -19.30 27.83
C VAL A 255 -22.64 -20.60 27.11
N THR A 256 -23.67 -21.16 26.47
CA THR A 256 -23.58 -22.39 25.68
C THR A 256 -23.87 -22.13 24.21
N ILE A 257 -23.28 -22.96 23.33
CA ILE A 257 -23.34 -22.78 21.87
C ILE A 257 -24.79 -22.88 21.34
N ASP A 258 -25.69 -23.60 22.04
CA ASP A 258 -27.09 -23.80 21.66
C ASP A 258 -27.98 -22.53 21.80
N GLN A 259 -27.54 -21.52 22.56
CA GLN A 259 -28.32 -20.28 22.73
C GLN A 259 -28.25 -19.34 21.52
N ALA A 260 -27.35 -19.58 20.55
CA ALA A 260 -27.20 -18.77 19.35
C ALA A 260 -28.26 -19.05 18.26
N LEU A 261 -29.17 -20.01 18.46
CA LEU A 261 -30.15 -20.46 17.47
C LEU A 261 -31.61 -20.04 17.75
N ASN A 262 -31.88 -19.27 18.81
CA ASN A 262 -33.25 -18.83 19.15
C ASN A 262 -33.38 -17.30 19.29
N VAL A 263 -32.95 -16.54 18.28
CA VAL A 263 -33.46 -15.18 18.00
C VAL A 263 -33.71 -15.03 16.50
#